data_AF-A0A8J8C786-F1
#
_entry.id   AF-A0A8J8C786-F1
#
_cell.length_a   1.000
_cell.length_b   1.000
_cell.length_c   1.000
_cell.angle_alpha   90.00
_cell.angle_beta   90.00
_cell.angle_gamma   90.00
#
_symmetry.space_group_name_H-M   'P 1'
#
loop_
_entity.id
_entity.type
_entity.pdbx_description
1 polymer ?
#
loop_
_entity_poly.entity_id
_entity_poly.type
_entity_poly.pdbx_seq_one_letter_code
_entity_poly.pdbx_strand_id
1 'polypeptide(L)'
;HRLGLIPIKGKPVSSDEVITFVLSKEGPCTVYSGDLTSEVGEVVFKNIPLVKLKEGQKINLECESLVNIGKAHAKWQPCNCVYKQIDGDRVEFLVESHGNMNSEDLLITSIEILKNKAEKFLDELESFKI
;
A
#
# COMPACT_ATOMS: atom_id res chain seq x y z
N HIS A 1 12.63 1.94 8.05
CA HIS A 1 11.52 2.90 8.19
C HIS A 1 11.18 3.61 6.87
N ARG A 2 12.06 4.44 6.29
CA ARG A 2 11.73 5.26 5.09
C ARG A 2 11.25 4.45 3.88
N LEU A 3 11.97 3.40 3.48
CA LEU A 3 11.63 2.58 2.31
C LEU A 3 10.23 1.97 2.41
N GLY A 4 9.86 1.49 3.61
CA GLY A 4 8.56 0.87 3.83
C GLY A 4 7.37 1.82 3.74
N LEU A 5 7.58 3.14 3.75
CA LEU A 5 6.51 4.13 3.64
C LEU A 5 6.41 4.75 2.24
N ILE A 6 7.22 4.31 1.28
CA ILE A 6 7.10 4.74 -0.11
C ILE A 6 5.86 4.05 -0.68
N PRO A 7 4.86 4.80 -1.19
CA PRO A 7 3.71 4.19 -1.83
C PRO A 7 4.14 3.50 -3.12
N ILE A 8 3.74 2.24 -3.27
CA ILE A 8 3.97 1.41 -4.46
C ILE A 8 2.62 1.25 -5.16
N LYS A 9 2.59 1.44 -6.48
CA LYS A 9 1.37 1.20 -7.26
C LYS A 9 1.06 -0.28 -7.23
N GLY A 10 -0.20 -0.60 -6.98
CA GLY A 10 -0.66 -1.97 -7.01
C GLY A 10 -2.11 -2.05 -6.58
N LYS A 11 -2.85 -2.94 -7.23
CA LYS A 11 -4.07 -3.49 -6.63
C LYS A 11 -3.62 -4.62 -5.70
N PRO A 12 -4.33 -4.90 -4.59
CA PRO A 12 -4.08 -6.09 -3.79
C PRO A 12 -4.47 -7.31 -4.63
N VAL A 13 -3.56 -7.76 -5.48
CA VAL A 13 -3.70 -8.95 -6.31
C VAL A 13 -3.00 -10.08 -5.57
N SER A 14 -3.78 -11.04 -5.05
CA SER A 14 -3.25 -12.21 -4.33
C SER A 14 -2.40 -11.88 -3.09
N SER A 15 -2.32 -12.80 -2.12
CA SER A 15 -1.43 -12.63 -0.96
C SER A 15 0.03 -12.95 -1.26
N ASP A 16 0.30 -13.61 -2.38
CA ASP A 16 1.56 -14.32 -2.62
C ASP A 16 2.48 -13.59 -3.60
N GLU A 17 2.06 -12.44 -4.12
CA GLU A 17 2.89 -11.63 -5.02
C GLU A 17 3.99 -10.90 -4.24
N VAL A 18 5.24 -11.15 -4.64
CA VAL A 18 6.43 -10.48 -4.11
C VAL A 18 7.06 -9.67 -5.23
N ILE A 19 7.19 -8.36 -5.00
CA ILE A 19 7.84 -7.45 -5.95
C ILE A 19 9.20 -7.03 -5.40
N THR A 20 10.26 -7.34 -6.14
CA THR A 20 11.62 -6.95 -5.78
C THR A 20 11.95 -5.57 -6.35
N PHE A 21 12.52 -4.70 -5.51
CA PHE A 21 13.11 -3.43 -5.90
C PHE A 21 14.60 -3.43 -5.58
N VAL A 22 15.40 -2.87 -6.48
CA VAL A 22 16.85 -2.72 -6.35
C VAL A 22 17.21 -1.22 -6.33
N LEU A 23 18.21 -0.86 -5.55
CA LEU A 23 18.76 0.49 -5.49
C LEU A 23 20.29 0.42 -5.40
N SER A 24 20.97 1.03 -6.36
CA SER A 24 22.43 1.20 -6.37
C SER A 24 22.78 2.63 -6.75
N LYS A 25 23.47 3.37 -5.87
CA LYS A 25 23.87 4.76 -6.11
C LYS A 25 25.09 5.18 -5.29
N GLU A 26 25.90 6.07 -5.85
CA GLU A 26 27.09 6.65 -5.23
C GLU A 26 26.96 8.17 -5.15
N GLY A 27 27.46 8.76 -4.05
CA GLY A 27 27.50 10.20 -3.85
C GLY A 27 28.59 10.89 -4.68
N PRO A 28 28.52 12.23 -4.83
CA PRO A 28 27.67 13.15 -4.08
C PRO A 28 26.30 13.34 -4.73
N CYS A 29 25.23 12.90 -4.06
CA CYS A 29 23.86 13.02 -4.57
C CYS A 29 22.80 12.91 -3.46
N THR A 30 21.55 13.22 -3.80
CA THR A 30 20.40 12.78 -3.00
C THR A 30 19.76 11.60 -3.69
N VAL A 31 19.55 10.54 -2.94
CA VAL A 31 18.82 9.35 -3.38
C VAL A 31 17.33 9.59 -3.16
N TYR A 32 16.54 9.36 -4.18
CA TYR A 32 15.09 9.52 -4.18
C TYR A 32 14.39 8.18 -4.37
N SER A 33 13.10 8.12 -4.07
CA SER A 33 12.25 6.96 -4.34
C SER A 33 12.27 6.54 -5.81
N GLY A 34 12.43 7.48 -6.75
CA GLY A 34 12.55 7.19 -8.18
C GLY A 34 13.84 6.48 -8.58
N ASP A 35 14.82 6.37 -7.68
CA ASP A 35 16.04 5.58 -7.92
C ASP A 35 15.84 4.07 -7.64
N LEU A 36 14.70 3.67 -7.06
CA LEU A 36 14.32 2.27 -6.92
C LEU A 36 13.86 1.73 -8.28
N THR A 37 14.49 0.66 -8.74
CA THR A 37 14.13 -0.02 -9.99
C THR A 37 13.50 -1.38 -9.70
N SER A 38 12.52 -1.77 -10.51
CA SER A 38 11.87 -3.08 -10.46
C SER A 38 11.44 -3.46 -11.88
N GLU A 39 11.33 -4.76 -12.16
CA GLU A 39 10.85 -5.25 -13.46
C GLU A 39 9.33 -5.08 -13.61
N VAL A 40 8.60 -5.27 -12.51
CA VAL A 40 7.12 -5.28 -12.49
C VAL A 40 6.53 -4.20 -11.57
N GLY A 41 7.29 -3.74 -10.58
CA GLY A 41 6.84 -2.75 -9.61
C GLY A 41 7.02 -1.31 -10.06
N GLU A 42 6.11 -0.43 -9.62
CA GLU A 42 6.23 1.01 -9.85
C GLU A 42 6.06 1.79 -8.55
N VAL A 43 7.01 2.66 -8.23
CA VAL A 43 6.85 3.65 -7.15
C VAL A 43 5.89 4.76 -7.59
N VAL A 44 4.96 5.15 -6.73
CA VAL A 44 3.94 6.17 -7.07
C VAL A 44 4.58 7.54 -7.26
N PHE A 45 5.35 7.98 -6.27
CA PHE A 45 6.00 9.29 -6.27
C PHE A 45 7.51 9.10 -6.40
N LYS A 46 8.11 9.67 -7.44
CA LYS A 46 9.55 9.49 -7.76
C LYS A 46 10.49 10.47 -7.04
N ASN A 47 9.93 11.48 -6.37
CA ASN A 47 10.67 12.59 -5.77
C ASN A 47 10.70 12.56 -4.23
N ILE A 48 10.38 11.44 -3.58
CA ILE A 48 10.49 11.31 -2.12
C ILE A 48 11.97 11.16 -1.75
N PRO A 49 12.59 12.09 -1.02
CA PRO A 49 13.99 11.97 -0.64
C PRO A 49 14.17 10.80 0.34
N LEU A 50 15.22 10.00 0.16
CA LEU A 50 15.55 8.85 1.01
C LEU A 50 16.77 9.14 1.88
N VAL A 51 17.89 9.49 1.25
CA VAL A 51 19.17 9.77 1.92
C VAL A 51 20.05 10.66 1.05
N LYS A 52 20.88 11.50 1.68
CA LYS A 52 21.92 12.27 1.00
C LYS A 52 23.25 11.56 1.16
N LEU A 53 23.92 11.28 0.06
CA LEU A 53 25.25 10.67 0.01
C LEU A 53 26.29 11.76 -0.24
N LYS A 54 27.33 11.79 0.60
CA LYS A 54 28.55 12.57 0.37
C LYS A 54 29.48 11.83 -0.61
N GLU A 55 30.51 12.52 -1.06
CA GLU A 55 31.60 11.94 -1.86
C GLU A 55 32.09 10.61 -1.24
N GLY A 56 32.21 9.57 -2.08
CA GLY A 56 32.66 8.23 -1.67
C GLY A 56 31.65 7.38 -0.88
N GLN A 57 30.46 7.90 -0.55
CA GLN A 57 29.39 7.11 0.10
C GLN A 57 28.55 6.37 -0.96
N LYS A 58 28.27 5.10 -0.72
CA LYS A 58 27.49 4.24 -1.62
C LYS A 58 26.31 3.61 -0.88
N ILE A 59 25.21 3.41 -1.60
CA ILE A 59 24.08 2.58 -1.16
C ILE A 59 23.86 1.49 -2.21
N ASN A 60 23.78 0.25 -1.75
CA ASN A 60 23.42 -0.92 -2.55
C ASN A 60 22.47 -1.76 -1.71
N LEU A 61 21.22 -1.90 -2.15
CA LEU A 61 20.23 -2.73 -1.46
C LEU A 61 19.23 -3.34 -2.42
N GLU A 62 18.63 -4.43 -1.95
CA GLU A 62 17.50 -5.11 -2.54
C GLU A 62 16.40 -5.18 -1.46
N CYS A 63 15.16 -4.93 -1.84
CA CYS A 63 14.03 -5.00 -0.94
C CYS A 63 12.79 -5.61 -1.59
N GLU A 64 12.08 -6.42 -0.81
CA GLU A 64 10.85 -7.09 -1.23
C GLU A 64 9.62 -6.32 -0.73
N SER A 65 8.67 -6.11 -1.63
CA SER A 65 7.35 -5.58 -1.34
C SER A 65 6.32 -6.71 -1.33
N LEU A 66 5.52 -6.75 -0.27
CA LEU A 66 4.51 -7.79 -0.01
C LEU A 66 3.13 -7.15 0.14
N VAL A 67 2.08 -7.85 -0.32
CA VAL A 67 0.69 -7.45 -0.12
C VAL A 67 0.24 -7.76 1.31
N ASN A 68 -0.34 -6.79 2.00
CA ASN A 68 -0.96 -6.96 3.32
C ASN A 68 -1.97 -5.83 3.59
N ILE A 69 -2.54 -5.79 4.79
CA ILE A 69 -3.57 -4.81 5.20
C ILE A 69 -3.06 -3.83 6.26
N GLY A 70 -3.64 -2.63 6.28
CA GLY A 70 -3.32 -1.58 7.26
C GLY A 70 -3.46 -2.00 8.73
N LYS A 71 -4.32 -2.98 9.04
CA LYS A 71 -4.43 -3.57 10.40
C LYS A 71 -3.12 -4.22 10.86
N ALA A 72 -2.33 -4.78 9.95
CA ALA A 72 -1.05 -5.41 10.28
C ALA A 72 0.04 -4.36 10.56
N HIS A 73 0.09 -3.29 9.77
CA HIS A 73 1.00 -2.16 9.99
C HIS A 73 0.56 -0.95 9.18
N ALA A 74 0.82 0.26 9.69
CA ALA A 74 0.49 1.53 9.03
C ALA A 74 1.08 1.72 7.62
N LYS A 75 2.08 0.92 7.23
CA LYS A 75 2.71 0.99 5.89
C LYS A 75 1.82 0.43 4.79
N TRP A 76 0.84 -0.41 5.17
CA TRP A 76 -0.15 -0.98 4.27
C TRP A 76 -1.49 -0.23 4.35
N GLN A 77 -1.53 0.95 4.97
CA GLN A 77 -2.73 1.78 4.96
C GLN A 77 -2.85 2.50 3.61
N PRO A 78 -3.93 2.28 2.84
CA PRO A 78 -4.00 2.76 1.47
C PRO A 78 -4.61 4.16 1.32
N CYS A 79 -5.28 4.68 2.35
CA CYS A 79 -5.96 5.97 2.31
C CYS A 79 -6.16 6.55 3.71
N ASN A 80 -6.54 7.83 3.73
CA ASN A 80 -7.25 8.45 4.83
C ASN A 80 -8.75 8.48 4.49
N CYS A 81 -9.59 8.22 5.51
CA CYS A 81 -11.04 8.23 5.36
C CYS A 81 -11.65 8.95 6.55
N VAL A 82 -12.58 9.87 6.28
CA VAL A 82 -13.40 10.53 7.28
C VAL A 82 -14.87 10.41 6.88
N TYR A 83 -15.75 10.36 7.87
CA TYR A 83 -17.18 10.28 7.63
C TYR A 83 -17.94 11.28 8.52
N LYS A 84 -19.11 11.71 8.04
CA LYS A 84 -20.02 12.58 8.78
C LYS A 84 -21.45 12.14 8.55
N GLN A 85 -22.22 11.99 9.63
CA GLN A 85 -23.67 11.82 9.55
C GLN A 85 -24.30 13.17 9.19
N ILE A 86 -25.11 13.19 8.13
CA ILE A 86 -25.73 14.42 7.61
C ILE A 86 -27.18 14.54 8.07
N ASP A 87 -27.98 13.47 7.93
CA ASP A 87 -29.40 13.43 8.31
C ASP A 87 -29.92 11.99 8.36
N GLY A 88 -30.64 11.61 9.41
CA GLY A 88 -31.13 10.24 9.60
C GLY A 88 -30.03 9.20 9.35
N ASP A 89 -30.25 8.31 8.39
CA ASP A 89 -29.30 7.26 8.00
C ASP A 89 -28.32 7.69 6.87
N ARG A 90 -28.31 8.97 6.49
CA ARG A 90 -27.41 9.50 5.46
C ARG A 90 -26.05 9.84 6.05
N VAL A 91 -25.01 9.23 5.48
CA VAL A 91 -23.60 9.45 5.83
C VAL A 91 -22.84 9.88 4.59
N GLU A 92 -22.01 10.91 4.75
CA GLU A 92 -21.05 11.36 3.74
C GLU A 92 -19.66 10.85 4.10
N PHE A 93 -18.95 10.31 3.12
CA PHE A 93 -17.57 9.85 3.26
C PHE A 93 -16.65 10.69 2.38
N LEU A 94 -15.48 11.05 2.92
CA LEU A 94 -14.38 11.62 2.15
C LEU A 94 -13.19 10.65 2.25
N VAL A 95 -12.76 10.14 1.09
CA VAL A 95 -11.68 9.16 0.96
C VAL A 95 -10.55 9.76 0.13
N GLU A 96 -9.37 9.88 0.73
CA GLU A 96 -8.15 10.37 0.09
C GLU A 96 -7.12 9.24 -0.01
N SER A 97 -6.83 8.82 -1.24
CA SER A 97 -5.82 7.78 -1.48
C SER A 97 -4.38 8.29 -1.28
N HIS A 98 -3.49 7.40 -0.83
CA HIS A 98 -2.05 7.63 -0.84
C HIS A 98 -1.39 7.40 -2.22
N GLY A 99 -2.19 7.16 -3.26
CA GLY A 99 -1.76 7.03 -4.66
C GLY A 99 -1.37 5.62 -5.10
N ASN A 100 -1.33 4.65 -4.18
CA ASN A 100 -1.10 3.23 -4.48
C ASN A 100 -2.25 2.61 -5.31
N MET A 101 -3.47 3.12 -5.13
CA MET A 101 -4.71 2.75 -5.84
C MET A 101 -5.63 3.98 -5.90
N ASN A 102 -6.48 4.15 -6.92
CA ASN A 102 -7.44 5.27 -6.92
C ASN A 102 -8.55 5.07 -5.86
N SER A 103 -9.25 6.15 -5.47
CA SER A 103 -10.25 6.10 -4.40
C SER A 103 -11.48 5.25 -4.74
N GLU A 104 -11.85 5.14 -6.01
CA GLU A 104 -13.00 4.33 -6.46
C GLU A 104 -12.71 2.84 -6.31
N ASP A 105 -11.57 2.39 -6.83
CA ASP A 105 -11.07 1.02 -6.65
C ASP A 105 -10.94 0.67 -5.17
N LEU A 106 -10.47 1.61 -4.33
CA LEU A 106 -10.35 1.38 -2.87
C LEU A 106 -11.71 1.10 -2.24
N LEU A 107 -12.74 1.85 -2.62
CA LEU A 107 -14.09 1.65 -2.12
C LEU A 107 -14.65 0.29 -2.58
N ILE A 108 -14.50 -0.03 -3.86
CA ILE A 108 -14.95 -1.32 -4.42
C ILE A 108 -14.27 -2.49 -3.71
N THR A 109 -12.94 -2.48 -3.60
CA THR A 109 -12.18 -3.51 -2.89
C THR A 109 -12.60 -3.63 -1.42
N SER A 110 -12.92 -2.52 -0.74
CA SER A 110 -13.37 -2.57 0.65
C SER A 110 -14.72 -3.29 0.80
N ILE A 111 -15.64 -3.08 -0.13
CA ILE A 111 -16.96 -3.74 -0.17
C ILE A 111 -16.78 -5.23 -0.46
N GLU A 112 -15.94 -5.59 -1.42
CA GLU A 112 -15.62 -6.99 -1.74
C GLU A 112 -15.03 -7.72 -0.53
N ILE A 113 -14.10 -7.08 0.21
CA ILE A 113 -13.53 -7.67 1.44
C ILE A 113 -14.62 -7.89 2.50
N LEU A 114 -15.56 -6.95 2.66
CA LEU A 114 -16.67 -7.11 3.61
C LEU A 114 -17.60 -8.25 3.21
N LYS A 115 -17.95 -8.33 1.92
CA LYS A 115 -18.75 -9.42 1.36
C LYS A 115 -18.09 -10.77 1.60
N ASN A 116 -16.83 -10.93 1.21
CA ASN A 116 -16.09 -12.19 1.35
C ASN A 116 -15.97 -12.62 2.83
N LYS A 117 -15.82 -11.67 3.75
CA LYS A 117 -15.81 -11.95 5.20
C LYS A 117 -17.18 -12.42 5.70
N ALA A 118 -18.26 -11.83 5.23
CA ALA A 118 -19.62 -12.23 5.59
C ALA A 118 -19.97 -13.62 5.05
N GLU A 119 -19.62 -13.91 3.79
CA GLU A 119 -19.77 -15.24 3.18
C GLU A 119 -18.98 -16.29 3.95
N LYS A 120 -17.71 -16.04 4.22
CA LYS A 120 -16.88 -16.96 5.02
C LYS A 120 -17.46 -17.21 6.42
N PHE A 121 -17.99 -16.18 7.06
CA PHE A 121 -18.63 -16.32 8.37
C PHE A 121 -19.90 -17.18 8.29
N LEU A 122 -20.70 -17.03 7.24
CA LEU A 122 -21.89 -17.86 7.00
C LEU A 122 -21.50 -19.33 6.77
N ASP A 123 -20.50 -19.58 5.92
CA ASP A 123 -20.00 -20.93 5.66
C ASP A 123 -19.50 -21.61 6.95
N GLU A 124 -18.77 -20.87 7.78
CA GLU A 124 -18.33 -21.35 9.09
C GLU A 124 -19.53 -21.68 9.99
N LEU A 125 -20.54 -20.81 10.07
CA LEU A 125 -21.76 -21.07 10.85
C LEU A 125 -22.51 -22.32 10.38
N GLU A 126 -22.71 -22.48 9.07
CA GLU A 126 -23.40 -23.65 8.50
C GLU A 126 -22.62 -24.96 8.78
N SER A 127 -21.29 -24.88 8.84
CA SER A 127 -20.45 -26.02 9.18
C SER A 127 -20.64 -26.52 10.63
N PHE A 128 -21.09 -25.66 11.54
CA PHE A 128 -21.25 -25.99 12.96
C PHE A 128 -22.50 -26.82 13.30
N LYS A 129 -23.39 -27.12 12.34
CA LYS A 129 -24.62 -27.92 12.54
C LYS A 129 -25.31 -27.66 13.90
N ILE A 130 -25.64 -26.41 14.17
CA ILE A 130 -26.57 -26.04 15.27
C ILE A 130 -28.00 -26.09 14.73
#